data_AF-A0A2D4VL07-F1
#
_entry.id   AF-A0A2D4VL07-F1
#
_cell.length_a   1.000
_cell.length_b   1.000
_cell.length_c   1.000
_cell.angle_alpha   90.00
_cell.angle_beta   90.00
_cell.angle_gamma   90.00
#
_symmetry.space_group_name_H-M   'P 1'
#
loop_
_entity.id
_entity.type
_entity.pdbx_description
1 polymer ?
#
loop_
_entity_poly.entity_id
_entity_poly.type
_entity_poly.pdbx_seq_one_letter_code
_entity_poly.pdbx_strand_id
1 'polypeptide(L)'
;MMKPLFLAFALSLPLFTAACTTPGEEAAQAQARLAADKAECTRLGFKEGTDDFSNCLLKLREIRAIKAETRSRDLDRMNRPWWPYYSPGYPPYYWR
;
A
#
# COMPACT_ATOMS: atom_id res chain seq x y z
N MET A 1 44.08 1.68 27.47
CA MET A 1 43.78 1.01 26.19
C MET A 1 42.27 0.93 26.01
N MET A 2 41.69 1.96 25.37
CA MET A 2 40.29 2.01 24.96
C MET A 2 40.17 1.40 23.55
N LYS A 3 39.05 0.72 23.25
CA LYS A 3 38.49 0.32 21.92
C LYS A 3 38.21 -1.19 21.81
N PRO A 4 37.12 -1.66 22.45
CA PRO A 4 36.21 -2.53 21.70
C PRO A 4 34.75 -2.03 21.72
N LEU A 5 34.44 -1.06 22.57
CA LEU A 5 33.08 -0.52 22.74
C LEU A 5 32.58 0.36 21.58
N PHE A 6 33.50 0.93 20.78
CA PHE A 6 33.13 1.80 19.65
C PHE A 6 32.64 1.04 18.42
N LEU A 7 32.97 -0.24 18.27
CA LEU A 7 32.56 -1.04 17.10
C LEU A 7 31.12 -1.55 17.21
N ALA A 8 30.60 -1.73 18.43
CA ALA A 8 29.23 -2.19 18.64
C ALA A 8 28.17 -1.10 18.34
N PHE A 9 28.53 0.17 18.53
CA PHE A 9 27.60 1.30 18.31
C PHE A 9 27.50 1.71 16.83
N ALA A 10 28.53 1.42 16.04
CA ALA A 10 28.53 1.73 14.61
C ALA A 10 27.60 0.80 13.79
N LEU A 11 27.30 -0.40 14.28
CA LEU A 11 26.47 -1.38 13.57
C LEU A 11 24.95 -1.22 13.82
N SER A 12 24.55 -0.47 14.85
CA SER A 12 23.13 -0.28 15.22
C SER A 12 22.49 0.98 14.62
N LEU A 13 23.28 1.91 14.09
CA LEU A 13 22.78 3.16 13.49
C LEU A 13 22.00 3.03 12.16
N PRO A 14 22.28 2.08 11.24
CA PRO A 14 21.60 2.07 9.94
C PRO A 14 20.15 1.53 10.00
N LEU A 15 19.68 1.03 11.15
CA LEU A 15 18.31 0.52 11.30
C LEU A 15 17.27 1.63 11.53
N PHE A 16 17.69 2.87 11.82
CA PHE A 16 16.77 3.97 12.12
C PHE A 16 16.37 4.81 10.89
N THR A 17 16.97 4.59 9.72
CA THR A 17 16.63 5.36 8.51
C THR A 17 15.46 4.78 7.70
N ALA A 18 14.97 3.58 8.05
CA ALA A 18 13.86 2.92 7.34
C ALA A 18 12.46 3.43 7.76
N ALA A 19 12.37 4.36 8.73
CA ALA A 19 11.09 4.85 9.26
C ALA A 19 10.68 6.25 8.76
N CYS A 20 11.49 6.90 7.90
CA CYS A 20 11.18 8.23 7.38
C CYS A 20 10.52 8.16 6.00
N THR A 21 9.25 7.75 5.93
CA THR A 21 8.38 8.35 4.91
C THR A 21 8.08 9.76 5.40
N THR A 22 8.59 10.77 4.72
CA THR A 22 8.36 12.14 5.17
C THR A 22 6.91 12.54 4.87
N PRO A 23 6.21 13.27 5.76
CA PRO A 23 4.83 13.69 5.51
C PRO A 23 4.68 14.51 4.21
N GLY A 24 5.77 15.10 3.71
CA GLY A 24 5.80 15.79 2.41
C GLY A 24 5.69 14.85 1.21
N GLU A 25 6.24 13.63 1.28
CA GLU A 25 6.17 12.67 0.17
C GLU A 25 4.77 12.11 -0.02
N GLU A 26 4.05 11.81 1.07
CA GLU A 26 2.66 11.35 1.01
C GLU A 26 1.75 12.42 0.41
N ALA A 27 1.94 13.69 0.81
CA ALA A 27 1.21 14.82 0.25
C ALA A 27 1.51 14.99 -1.24
N ALA A 28 2.78 14.91 -1.65
CA ALA A 28 3.16 15.00 -3.06
C ALA A 28 2.54 13.88 -3.90
N GLN A 29 2.52 12.65 -3.39
CA GLN A 29 1.87 11.52 -4.05
C GLN A 29 0.35 11.70 -4.14
N ALA A 30 -0.29 12.20 -3.07
CA ALA A 30 -1.73 12.47 -3.09
C ALA A 30 -2.09 13.53 -4.14
N GLN A 31 -1.30 14.60 -4.26
CA GLN A 31 -1.49 15.63 -5.28
C GLN A 31 -1.30 15.09 -6.70
N ALA A 32 -0.27 14.27 -6.93
CA ALA A 32 -0.04 13.64 -8.23
C ALA A 32 -1.22 12.73 -8.64
N ARG A 33 -1.77 11.97 -7.69
CA ARG A 33 -2.97 11.14 -7.92
C ARG A 33 -4.19 11.99 -8.27
N LEU A 34 -4.41 13.07 -7.54
CA LEU A 34 -5.53 13.98 -7.82
C LEU A 34 -5.40 14.63 -9.20
N ALA A 35 -4.19 15.03 -9.60
CA ALA A 35 -3.95 15.57 -10.94
C ALA A 35 -4.26 14.55 -12.05
N ALA A 36 -3.86 13.28 -11.86
CA ALA A 36 -4.18 12.21 -12.79
C ALA A 36 -5.70 11.94 -12.86
N ASP A 37 -6.38 11.94 -11.70
CA ASP A 37 -7.83 11.72 -11.64
C ASP A 37 -8.61 12.86 -12.33
N LYS A 38 -8.16 14.12 -12.15
CA LYS A 38 -8.72 15.27 -12.87
C LYS A 38 -8.54 15.14 -14.39
N ALA A 39 -7.34 14.80 -14.84
CA ALA A 39 -7.06 14.60 -16.25
C ALA A 39 -7.92 13.50 -16.86
N GLU A 40 -8.12 12.40 -16.13
CA GLU A 40 -8.98 11.30 -16.56
C GLU A 40 -10.46 11.73 -16.63
N CYS A 41 -10.98 12.43 -15.62
CA CYS A 41 -12.35 12.93 -15.65
C CYS A 41 -12.57 13.92 -16.81
N THR A 42 -11.63 14.81 -17.06
CA THR A 42 -11.68 15.72 -18.21
C THR A 42 -11.65 14.96 -19.53
N ARG A 43 -10.81 13.92 -19.65
CA ARG A 43 -10.74 13.05 -20.83
C ARG A 43 -12.05 12.29 -21.07
N LEU A 44 -12.75 11.89 -20.01
CA LEU A 44 -14.07 11.26 -20.08
C LEU A 44 -15.19 12.26 -20.43
N GLY A 45 -14.88 13.56 -20.54
CA GLY A 45 -15.82 14.61 -20.95
C GLY A 45 -16.51 15.32 -19.80
N PHE A 46 -16.12 15.07 -18.54
CA PHE A 46 -16.65 15.80 -17.40
C PHE A 46 -16.05 17.22 -17.33
N LYS A 47 -16.89 18.22 -17.02
CA LYS A 47 -16.46 19.62 -16.90
C LYS A 47 -16.07 19.95 -15.47
N GLU A 48 -14.90 20.55 -15.28
CA GLU A 48 -14.46 21.01 -13.96
C GLU A 48 -15.48 21.98 -13.33
N GLY A 49 -15.61 21.92 -12.00
CA GLY A 49 -16.56 22.75 -11.25
C GLY A 49 -18.01 22.27 -11.29
N THR A 50 -18.28 21.09 -11.84
CA THR A 50 -19.61 20.44 -11.81
C THR A 50 -19.68 19.34 -10.76
N ASP A 51 -20.90 19.03 -10.33
CA ASP A 51 -21.16 17.89 -9.43
C ASP A 51 -20.76 16.56 -10.10
N ASP A 52 -20.99 16.42 -11.40
CA ASP A 52 -20.62 15.23 -12.17
C ASP A 52 -19.10 15.01 -12.20
N PHE A 53 -18.31 16.09 -12.30
CA PHE A 53 -16.86 16.00 -12.21
C PHE A 53 -16.40 15.56 -10.82
N SER A 54 -17.02 16.08 -9.77
CA SER A 54 -16.76 15.66 -8.39
C SER A 54 -17.13 14.18 -8.19
N ASN A 55 -18.26 13.73 -8.74
CA ASN A 55 -18.69 12.34 -8.72
C ASN A 55 -17.71 11.43 -9.49
N CYS A 56 -17.21 11.87 -10.63
CA CYS A 56 -16.18 11.14 -11.38
C CYS A 56 -14.92 10.94 -10.53
N LEU A 57 -14.42 12.00 -9.88
CA LEU A 57 -13.24 11.91 -9.00
C LEU A 57 -13.46 10.94 -7.85
N LEU A 58 -14.64 10.98 -7.22
CA LEU A 58 -15.00 10.07 -6.13
C LEU A 58 -15.05 8.61 -6.60
N LYS A 59 -15.65 8.35 -7.77
CA LYS A 59 -15.71 7.00 -8.36
C LYS A 59 -14.32 6.47 -8.72
N LEU A 60 -13.43 7.30 -9.28
CA LEU A 60 -12.06 6.87 -9.58
C LEU A 60 -11.28 6.51 -8.31
N ARG A 61 -11.48 7.28 -7.23
CA ARG A 61 -10.92 6.98 -5.91
C ARG A 61 -11.43 5.64 -5.36
N GLU A 62 -12.73 5.40 -5.44
CA GLU A 62 -13.36 4.14 -5.02
C GLU A 62 -12.80 2.94 -5.81
N ILE A 63 -12.76 3.04 -7.14
CA ILE A 63 -12.19 1.99 -8.00
C ILE A 63 -10.75 1.67 -7.60
N ARG A 64 -9.94 2.68 -7.27
CA ARG A 64 -8.57 2.48 -6.81
C ARG A 64 -8.50 1.75 -5.47
N ALA A 65 -9.38 2.09 -4.51
CA ALA A 65 -9.47 1.41 -3.23
C ALA A 65 -9.82 -0.07 -3.41
N ILE A 66 -10.84 -0.36 -4.22
CA ILE A 66 -11.26 -1.74 -4.54
C ILE A 66 -10.13 -2.52 -5.22
N LYS A 67 -9.43 -1.91 -6.19
CA LYS A 67 -8.28 -2.55 -6.86
C LYS A 67 -7.14 -2.84 -5.91
N ALA A 68 -6.86 -1.95 -4.96
CA ALA A 68 -5.82 -2.17 -3.95
C ALA A 68 -6.18 -3.32 -3.01
N GLU A 69 -7.44 -3.40 -2.58
CA GLU A 69 -7.95 -4.50 -1.76
C GLU A 69 -7.95 -5.83 -2.51
N THR A 70 -8.44 -5.85 -3.75
CA THR A 70 -8.45 -7.06 -4.58
C THR A 70 -7.02 -7.56 -4.78
N ARG A 71 -6.08 -6.66 -5.09
CA ARG A 71 -4.66 -7.00 -5.24
C ARG A 71 -4.05 -7.54 -3.95
N SER A 72 -4.39 -7.00 -2.78
CA SER A 72 -3.89 -7.54 -1.52
C SER A 72 -4.43 -8.94 -1.24
N ARG A 73 -5.73 -9.18 -1.53
CA ARG A 73 -6.34 -10.51 -1.44
C ARG A 73 -5.69 -11.52 -2.40
N ASP A 74 -5.39 -11.10 -3.63
CA ASP A 74 -4.72 -11.94 -4.61
C ASP A 74 -3.28 -12.28 -4.19
N LEU A 75 -2.55 -11.30 -3.67
CA LEU A 75 -1.21 -11.51 -3.13
C LEU A 75 -1.23 -12.46 -1.92
N ASP A 76 -2.20 -12.30 -1.01
CA ASP A 76 -2.40 -13.21 0.12
C ASP A 76 -2.67 -14.64 -0.36
N ARG A 77 -3.49 -14.79 -1.41
CA ARG A 77 -3.78 -16.10 -2.01
C ARG A 77 -2.54 -16.73 -2.63
N MET A 78 -1.71 -15.95 -3.33
CA MET A 78 -0.46 -16.43 -3.93
C MET A 78 0.61 -16.75 -2.87
N ASN A 79 0.67 -15.96 -1.79
CA ASN A 79 1.61 -16.16 -0.69
C ASN A 79 1.17 -17.29 0.26
N ARG A 80 0.01 -17.90 0.03
CA ARG A 80 -0.46 -19.03 0.82
C ARG A 80 0.45 -20.23 0.59
N PRO A 81 1.06 -20.80 1.64
CA PRO A 81 1.96 -21.94 1.47
C PRO A 81 1.24 -23.14 0.83
N TRP A 82 1.89 -23.77 -0.16
CA TRP A 82 1.33 -24.86 -0.98
C TRP A 82 1.20 -26.19 -0.22
N TRP A 83 1.79 -26.32 0.97
CA TRP A 83 1.71 -27.51 1.80
C TRP A 83 0.50 -27.49 2.76
N PRO A 84 -0.23 -28.62 2.90
CA PRO A 84 -1.52 -28.66 3.60
C PRO A 84 -1.48 -28.42 5.12
N TYR A 85 -0.32 -28.54 5.77
CA TYR A 85 -0.21 -28.46 7.24
C TYR A 85 0.04 -27.04 7.82
N TYR A 86 0.33 -26.04 6.99
CA TYR A 86 0.72 -24.69 7.45
C TYR A 86 -0.27 -23.59 7.04
N SER A 87 -1.50 -23.96 6.65
CA SER A 87 -2.55 -22.98 6.36
C SER A 87 -3.33 -22.60 7.62
N PRO A 88 -3.36 -21.31 8.01
CA PRO A 88 -4.26 -20.85 9.07
C PRO A 88 -5.72 -21.13 8.68
N GLY A 89 -6.43 -21.95 9.45
CA GLY A 89 -7.88 -22.17 9.30
C GLY A 89 -8.34 -23.51 8.71
N TYR A 90 -7.48 -24.52 8.54
CA TYR A 90 -7.94 -25.88 8.22
C TYR A 90 -8.05 -26.73 9.51
N PRO A 91 -9.26 -27.17 9.91
CA PRO A 91 -9.39 -28.17 10.97
C PRO A 91 -8.79 -29.48 10.46
N PRO A 92 -7.90 -30.12 11.23
CA PRO A 92 -7.21 -31.28 10.71
C PRO A 92 -8.15 -32.49 10.72
N TYR A 93 -8.16 -33.22 9.60
CA TYR A 93 -9.15 -34.24 9.24
C TYR A 93 -8.96 -35.60 9.94
N TYR A 94 -8.28 -35.66 11.09
CA TYR A 94 -7.94 -36.92 11.76
C TYR A 94 -8.94 -37.39 12.83
N TRP A 95 -10.18 -36.87 12.83
CA TRP A 95 -11.23 -37.29 13.78
C TRP A 95 -12.59 -37.56 13.11
N ARG A 96 -12.63 -38.49 12.16
CA ARG A 96 -13.89 -39.15 11.78
C ARG A 96 -13.72 -40.66 11.82
#